data_AF-A0A0C3PHL8-F1
#
_entry.id   AF-A0A0C3PHL8-F1
#
_cell.length_a   1.000
_cell.length_b   1.000
_cell.length_c   1.000
_cell.angle_alpha   90.00
_cell.angle_beta   90.00
_cell.angle_gamma   90.00
#
_symmetry.space_group_name_H-M   'P 1'
#
loop_
_entity.id
_entity.type
_entity.pdbx_description
1 polymer ?
#
loop_
_entity_poly.entity_id
_entity_poly.type
_entity_poly.pdbx_seq_one_letter_code
_entity_poly.pdbx_strand_id
1 'polypeptide(L)'
;QDRYRELLRVARKWRYLKLLKWNGFRGTTRSAEKGGLALFCAACPQPGINVDTNEDLDHWRFTCTVVMDGNFKAQHMHERKSEDQVRLMDGLGYMVSNPNYADYLKATPHIAEKSTCNNHRAISQANAARGKLHATGIGATACAWHGCFYPHCVVDFQKGERQLNMDYSLANALGYNMEGIKQVVCFYDINCSYMTNLWKRVGQSELIDIPLSLRIIPGIGIWHAHGHKKECYAQYAPLFIKGAGWVDREIIETLWSVLNVASTSARRMTSPHRQELLDFQMNDSNFMKMIRIADSLSQKLKAARAAAPLARQAYIKLDEALTAEQRDSWRTQEIRALQDRVTDPSAMDIFEVQLRAAPTVRAIELTLLEEPRPSGSLHGAASWLARGLRLEEAITSLHMDRKDVGERASELKKLAMARRADRISSEQSGFIADAAIYLKLHLEAGSNTSASESIQPTAFLDANSEQDYASDDGPQDKLPLPSTLGIDACRARGLQNLAEMELKLRTGQANDALHGLRLTLADKAAVFRGVVRTAKSYSTKTRAWDMICTINVSVKKQATIYNRCRDAMVALGAGADILGRYQELHKEDLAVQTAAFSQNAQEH
;
A
#
# COMPACT_ATOMS: atom_id res chain seq x y z
N GLN A 1 -13.04 24.53 -50.86
CA GLN A 1 -14.00 24.96 -49.82
C GLN A 1 -13.93 23.96 -48.69
N ASP A 2 -13.69 24.39 -47.46
CA ASP A 2 -13.63 23.50 -46.29
C ASP A 2 -15.02 22.89 -46.02
N ARG A 3 -15.11 21.56 -46.07
CA ARG A 3 -16.34 20.75 -45.84
C ARG A 3 -16.34 20.05 -44.49
N TYR A 4 -15.47 20.45 -43.57
CA TYR A 4 -15.29 19.78 -42.29
C TYR A 4 -16.58 19.71 -41.46
N ARG A 5 -17.39 20.77 -41.47
CA ARG A 5 -18.68 20.81 -40.73
C ARG A 5 -19.69 19.82 -41.28
N GLU A 6 -19.83 19.76 -42.60
CA GLU A 6 -20.70 18.79 -43.28
C GLU A 6 -20.24 17.37 -43.05
N LEU A 7 -18.92 17.11 -43.14
CA LEU A 7 -18.34 15.81 -42.86
C LEU A 7 -18.63 15.35 -41.42
N LEU A 8 -18.45 16.21 -40.41
CA LEU A 8 -18.76 15.88 -39.02
C LEU A 8 -20.25 15.55 -38.83
N ARG A 9 -21.14 16.30 -39.47
CA ARG A 9 -22.59 16.05 -39.41
C ARG A 9 -22.96 14.72 -40.07
N VAL A 10 -22.41 14.43 -41.24
CA VAL A 10 -22.64 13.16 -41.95
C VAL A 10 -22.07 11.99 -41.16
N ALA A 11 -20.85 12.11 -40.63
CA ALA A 11 -20.23 11.07 -39.80
C ALA A 11 -21.05 10.78 -38.55
N ARG A 12 -21.54 11.81 -37.86
CA ARG A 12 -22.43 11.70 -36.71
C ARG A 12 -23.72 10.93 -37.05
N LYS A 13 -24.41 11.32 -38.13
CA LYS A 13 -25.62 10.61 -38.61
C LYS A 13 -25.33 9.17 -39.02
N TRP A 14 -24.22 8.94 -39.73
CA TRP A 14 -23.82 7.61 -40.18
C TRP A 14 -23.55 6.67 -39.01
N ARG A 15 -22.85 7.13 -37.96
CA ARG A 15 -22.61 6.33 -36.74
C ARG A 15 -23.93 5.94 -36.07
N TYR A 16 -24.85 6.89 -35.92
CA TYR A 16 -26.17 6.60 -35.34
C TYR A 16 -26.94 5.56 -36.16
N LEU A 17 -27.02 5.72 -37.49
CA LEU A 17 -27.67 4.75 -38.37
C LEU A 17 -27.00 3.37 -38.34
N LYS A 18 -25.68 3.31 -38.19
CA LYS A 18 -24.94 2.06 -38.01
C LYS A 18 -25.32 1.36 -36.71
N LEU A 19 -25.37 2.08 -35.59
CA LEU A 19 -25.79 1.53 -34.30
C LEU A 19 -27.22 0.99 -34.35
N LEU A 20 -28.15 1.73 -34.95
CA LEU A 20 -29.52 1.25 -35.16
C LEU A 20 -29.54 -0.04 -36.00
N LYS A 21 -28.77 -0.09 -37.10
CA LYS A 21 -28.69 -1.27 -37.94
C LYS A 21 -28.10 -2.48 -37.20
N TRP A 22 -27.01 -2.29 -36.46
CA TRP A 22 -26.33 -3.37 -35.75
C TRP A 22 -27.18 -3.95 -34.61
N ASN A 23 -28.02 -3.13 -33.97
CA ASN A 23 -28.93 -3.57 -32.92
C ASN A 23 -30.34 -3.93 -33.44
N GLY A 24 -30.51 -4.10 -34.75
CA GLY A 24 -31.76 -4.64 -35.33
C GLY A 24 -32.93 -3.66 -35.45
N PHE A 25 -32.73 -2.36 -35.25
CA PHE A 25 -33.79 -1.33 -35.35
C PHE A 25 -34.08 -0.87 -36.79
N ARG A 26 -33.47 -1.50 -37.80
CA ARG A 26 -33.68 -1.12 -39.21
C ARG A 26 -35.06 -1.58 -39.68
N GLY A 27 -35.92 -0.61 -40.01
CA GLY A 27 -37.25 -0.89 -40.56
C GLY A 27 -38.31 -1.22 -39.50
N THR A 28 -37.99 -1.04 -38.23
CA THR A 28 -38.92 -1.21 -37.11
C THR A 28 -39.48 0.14 -36.66
N THR A 29 -40.72 0.17 -36.17
CA THR A 29 -41.30 1.33 -35.46
C THR A 29 -40.92 1.35 -33.96
N ARG A 30 -40.27 0.28 -33.47
CA ARG A 30 -39.79 0.18 -32.08
C ARG A 30 -38.64 1.17 -31.85
N SER A 31 -38.73 1.93 -30.77
CA SER A 31 -37.64 2.77 -30.27
C SER A 31 -36.70 1.95 -29.40
N ALA A 32 -35.41 2.28 -29.42
CA ALA A 32 -34.45 1.70 -28.49
C ALA A 32 -34.74 2.16 -27.06
N GLU A 33 -34.60 1.23 -26.11
CA GLU A 33 -34.70 1.52 -24.67
C GLU A 33 -33.40 2.15 -24.14
N LYS A 34 -33.39 2.51 -22.85
CA LYS A 34 -32.18 3.02 -22.18
C LYS A 34 -31.05 1.99 -22.31
N GLY A 35 -29.92 2.42 -22.86
CA GLY A 35 -28.79 1.53 -23.15
C GLY A 35 -29.01 0.51 -24.27
N GLY A 36 -30.14 0.54 -24.98
CA GLY A 36 -30.49 -0.45 -26.01
C GLY A 36 -29.62 -0.42 -27.27
N LEU A 37 -28.74 0.57 -27.43
CA LEU A 37 -27.73 0.62 -28.49
C LEU A 37 -26.31 0.33 -28.00
N ALA A 38 -26.14 -0.05 -26.73
CA ALA A 38 -24.87 -0.44 -26.15
C ALA A 38 -24.68 -1.96 -26.15
N LEU A 39 -23.47 -2.39 -26.48
CA LEU A 39 -23.05 -3.78 -26.36
C LEU A 39 -22.59 -4.07 -24.93
N PHE A 40 -23.06 -5.17 -24.35
CA PHE A 40 -22.58 -5.61 -23.03
C PHE A 40 -21.77 -6.91 -23.13
N CYS A 41 -21.13 -7.30 -22.02
CA CYS A 41 -20.23 -8.43 -21.99
C CYS A 41 -20.95 -9.77 -22.17
N ALA A 42 -20.62 -10.49 -23.25
CA ALA A 42 -21.18 -11.82 -23.53
C ALA A 42 -20.86 -12.90 -22.48
N ALA A 43 -19.84 -12.70 -21.64
CA ALA A 43 -19.42 -13.66 -20.62
C ALA A 43 -19.85 -13.31 -19.19
N CYS A 44 -20.31 -12.08 -18.92
CA CYS A 44 -20.89 -11.78 -17.61
C CYS A 44 -22.29 -12.44 -17.54
N PRO A 45 -22.70 -13.02 -16.40
CA PRO A 45 -24.01 -13.67 -16.24
C PRO A 45 -25.16 -12.73 -16.59
N GLN A 46 -26.06 -13.16 -17.46
CA GLN A 46 -27.26 -12.44 -17.90
C GLN A 46 -28.42 -13.44 -18.00
N PRO A 47 -29.25 -13.53 -16.96
CA PRO A 47 -30.43 -14.41 -16.93
C PRO A 47 -31.35 -14.18 -18.13
N GLY A 48 -31.79 -15.26 -18.76
CA GLY A 48 -32.61 -15.24 -19.98
C GLY A 48 -31.85 -14.96 -21.29
N ILE A 49 -30.54 -14.66 -21.22
CA ILE A 49 -29.68 -14.45 -22.39
C ILE A 49 -28.63 -15.54 -22.50
N ASN A 50 -27.74 -15.66 -21.51
CA ASN A 50 -26.66 -16.65 -21.47
C ASN A 50 -26.67 -17.50 -20.19
N VAL A 51 -27.66 -17.30 -19.33
CA VAL A 51 -27.93 -18.11 -18.13
C VAL A 51 -29.39 -18.55 -18.17
N ASP A 52 -29.63 -19.85 -18.01
CA ASP A 52 -30.98 -20.43 -17.95
C ASP A 52 -31.69 -19.94 -16.68
N THR A 53 -32.99 -19.65 -16.78
CA THR A 53 -33.81 -19.17 -15.66
C THR A 53 -34.06 -20.22 -14.59
N ASN A 54 -33.80 -21.50 -14.88
CA ASN A 54 -33.95 -22.60 -13.91
C ASN A 54 -32.68 -22.87 -13.08
N GLU A 55 -31.59 -22.17 -13.37
CA GLU A 55 -30.32 -22.33 -12.65
C GLU A 55 -30.39 -21.74 -11.24
N ASP A 56 -29.65 -22.34 -10.30
CA ASP A 56 -29.47 -21.79 -8.97
C ASP A 56 -28.49 -20.60 -9.02
N LEU A 57 -29.06 -19.40 -9.10
CA LEU A 57 -28.34 -18.14 -9.18
C LEU A 57 -27.63 -17.73 -7.87
N ASP A 58 -27.80 -18.48 -6.78
CA ASP A 58 -27.04 -18.27 -5.53
C ASP A 58 -25.61 -18.80 -5.61
N HIS A 59 -25.32 -19.64 -6.61
CA HIS A 59 -23.97 -20.17 -6.79
C HIS A 59 -22.98 -19.07 -7.20
N TRP A 60 -21.78 -19.05 -6.58
CA TRP A 60 -20.76 -18.01 -6.78
C TRP A 60 -20.35 -17.75 -8.25
N ARG A 61 -20.55 -18.74 -9.13
CA ARG A 61 -20.28 -18.62 -10.57
C ARG A 61 -21.15 -17.58 -11.28
N PHE A 62 -22.33 -17.30 -10.72
CA PHE A 62 -23.28 -16.30 -11.22
C PHE A 62 -23.12 -14.95 -10.53
N THR A 63 -22.20 -14.83 -9.56
CA THR A 63 -21.90 -13.54 -8.93
C THR A 63 -21.32 -12.59 -9.97
N CYS A 64 -22.06 -11.52 -10.27
CA CYS A 64 -21.55 -10.45 -11.10
C CYS A 64 -20.49 -9.68 -10.33
N THR A 65 -19.37 -9.35 -10.99
CA THR A 65 -18.33 -8.50 -10.40
C THR A 65 -18.25 -7.20 -11.16
N VAL A 66 -18.47 -6.10 -10.45
CA VAL A 66 -18.45 -4.74 -11.01
C VAL A 66 -17.28 -3.97 -10.42
N VAL A 67 -16.77 -3.01 -11.18
CA VAL A 67 -15.76 -2.04 -10.73
C VAL A 67 -16.25 -0.64 -11.08
N MET A 68 -16.06 0.29 -10.16
CA MET A 68 -16.46 1.69 -10.27
C MET A 68 -15.23 2.58 -10.17
N ASP A 69 -15.16 3.59 -11.03
CA ASP A 69 -14.08 4.57 -11.00
C ASP A 69 -14.44 5.86 -11.76
N GLY A 70 -13.70 6.94 -11.47
CA GLY A 70 -13.82 8.26 -12.06
C GLY A 70 -12.64 8.67 -12.95
N ASN A 71 -12.94 9.09 -14.17
CA ASN A 71 -11.96 9.60 -15.13
C ASN A 71 -12.00 11.14 -15.26
N PHE A 72 -11.03 11.80 -14.66
CA PHE A 72 -10.87 13.26 -14.67
C PHE A 72 -10.21 13.86 -15.93
N LYS A 73 -9.76 13.02 -16.87
CA LYS A 73 -9.25 13.46 -18.18
C LYS A 73 -10.38 13.70 -19.18
N ALA A 74 -11.57 13.11 -18.96
CA ALA A 74 -12.76 13.26 -19.81
C ALA A 74 -13.56 14.56 -19.56
N GLN A 75 -12.86 15.69 -19.52
CA GLN A 75 -13.45 17.01 -19.23
C GLN A 75 -14.35 17.52 -20.37
N HIS A 76 -15.31 18.37 -20.01
CA HIS A 76 -16.19 19.05 -20.96
C HIS A 76 -16.30 20.54 -20.64
N MET A 77 -16.15 21.40 -21.65
CA MET A 77 -16.34 22.85 -21.48
C MET A 77 -17.80 23.26 -21.65
N HIS A 78 -18.16 24.42 -21.12
CA HIS A 78 -19.46 25.02 -21.41
C HIS A 78 -19.58 25.34 -22.90
N GLU A 79 -20.73 24.99 -23.47
CA GLU A 79 -21.09 25.36 -24.83
C GLU A 79 -21.66 26.78 -24.90
N ARG A 80 -21.51 27.43 -26.05
CA ARG A 80 -21.96 28.83 -26.23
C ARG A 80 -23.48 28.97 -26.47
N LYS A 81 -24.10 27.95 -27.07
CA LYS A 81 -25.52 27.91 -27.47
C LYS A 81 -26.05 26.49 -27.33
N SER A 82 -26.64 26.18 -26.19
CA SER A 82 -27.17 24.85 -25.88
C SER A 82 -28.51 24.58 -26.55
N GLU A 83 -29.32 25.63 -26.76
CA GLU A 83 -30.67 25.57 -27.32
C GLU A 83 -30.71 25.09 -28.78
N ASP A 84 -29.63 25.30 -29.54
CA ASP A 84 -29.52 24.91 -30.96
C ASP A 84 -29.09 23.43 -31.13
N GLN A 85 -28.82 22.71 -30.05
CA GLN A 85 -28.22 21.37 -30.11
C GLN A 85 -29.28 20.26 -30.18
N VAL A 86 -29.15 19.40 -31.19
CA VAL A 86 -29.99 18.20 -31.34
C VAL A 86 -29.29 16.98 -30.72
N ARG A 87 -30.00 16.14 -29.98
CA ARG A 87 -29.54 14.83 -29.45
C ARG A 87 -30.05 13.70 -30.34
N LEU A 88 -29.19 12.76 -30.73
CA LEU A 88 -29.60 11.59 -31.53
C LEU A 88 -29.76 10.32 -30.68
N MET A 89 -29.02 10.18 -29.58
CA MET A 89 -28.98 8.94 -28.78
C MET A 89 -28.95 9.18 -27.26
N ASP A 90 -29.70 10.17 -26.77
CA ASP A 90 -29.72 10.49 -25.33
C ASP A 90 -30.11 9.29 -24.48
N GLY A 91 -29.17 8.80 -23.67
CA GLY A 91 -29.39 7.62 -22.83
C GLY A 91 -29.54 6.29 -23.57
N LEU A 92 -29.35 6.23 -24.88
CA LEU A 92 -29.47 4.98 -25.64
C LEU A 92 -28.17 4.15 -25.65
N GLY A 93 -27.04 4.76 -25.25
CA GLY A 93 -25.72 4.13 -25.17
C GLY A 93 -25.25 3.84 -23.74
N TYR A 94 -24.00 4.16 -23.45
CA TYR A 94 -23.39 3.98 -22.12
C TYR A 94 -23.61 5.18 -21.22
N MET A 95 -23.57 6.38 -21.80
CA MET A 95 -23.83 7.63 -21.10
C MET A 95 -25.31 7.72 -20.71
N VAL A 96 -25.57 8.10 -19.47
CA VAL A 96 -26.93 8.23 -18.94
C VAL A 96 -27.75 9.30 -19.66
N SER A 97 -29.07 9.17 -19.64
CA SER A 97 -29.97 10.21 -20.13
C SER A 97 -29.82 11.49 -19.32
N ASN A 98 -29.68 12.62 -20.04
CA ASN A 98 -29.41 13.91 -19.44
C ASN A 98 -30.54 14.44 -18.51
N PRO A 99 -31.82 14.45 -18.92
CA PRO A 99 -32.91 14.98 -18.08
C PRO A 99 -33.06 14.21 -16.77
N ASN A 100 -33.19 12.88 -16.82
CA ASN A 100 -33.38 12.06 -15.62
C ASN A 100 -32.22 12.20 -14.62
N TYR A 101 -30.98 12.22 -15.15
CA TYR A 101 -29.81 12.40 -14.31
C TYR A 101 -29.76 13.82 -13.72
N ALA A 102 -30.09 14.86 -14.50
CA ALA A 102 -30.14 16.23 -13.99
C ALA A 102 -31.18 16.39 -12.87
N ASP A 103 -32.33 15.74 -12.99
CA ASP A 103 -33.37 15.77 -11.96
C ASP A 103 -32.92 15.02 -10.70
N TYR A 104 -32.26 13.87 -10.84
CA TYR A 104 -31.61 13.18 -9.73
C TYR A 104 -30.59 14.05 -9.00
N LEU A 105 -29.73 14.75 -9.74
CA LEU A 105 -28.72 15.65 -9.17
C LEU A 105 -29.33 16.85 -8.43
N LYS A 106 -30.51 17.31 -8.84
CA LYS A 106 -31.23 18.41 -8.17
C LYS A 106 -31.97 17.93 -6.93
N ALA A 107 -32.59 16.76 -7.00
CA ALA A 107 -33.36 16.17 -5.92
C ALA A 107 -32.47 15.64 -4.78
N THR A 108 -31.25 15.20 -5.10
CA THR A 108 -30.37 14.52 -4.14
C THR A 108 -29.35 15.49 -3.52
N PRO A 109 -29.42 15.76 -2.21
CA PRO A 109 -28.45 16.62 -1.55
C PRO A 109 -27.06 15.98 -1.52
N HIS A 110 -26.02 16.79 -1.71
CA HIS A 110 -24.64 16.34 -1.56
C HIS A 110 -24.24 16.35 -0.09
N ILE A 111 -23.98 15.16 0.47
CA ILE A 111 -23.46 14.99 1.83
C ILE A 111 -21.96 14.72 1.73
N ALA A 112 -21.14 15.66 2.22
CA ALA A 112 -19.70 15.47 2.30
C ALA A 112 -19.38 14.55 3.49
N GLU A 113 -19.11 13.28 3.20
CA GLU A 113 -18.79 12.30 4.23
C GLU A 113 -17.29 12.35 4.55
N LYS A 114 -16.97 12.54 5.84
CA LYS A 114 -15.60 12.37 6.33
C LYS A 114 -15.35 10.88 6.53
N SER A 115 -14.53 10.34 5.68
CA SER A 115 -14.08 8.97 5.73
C SER A 115 -12.98 8.83 6.78
N THR A 116 -13.02 7.75 7.56
CA THR A 116 -12.03 7.44 8.61
C THR A 116 -10.76 6.77 8.06
N CYS A 117 -10.73 6.54 6.72
CA CYS A 117 -9.62 6.15 5.84
C CYS A 117 -8.31 6.97 6.04
N ASN A 118 -7.10 6.42 5.99
CA ASN A 118 -5.87 7.22 5.93
C ASN A 118 -5.67 7.99 4.61
N ASN A 119 -6.34 7.59 3.51
CA ASN A 119 -5.94 8.00 2.16
C ASN A 119 -7.03 8.77 1.37
N HIS A 120 -7.57 9.86 1.94
CA HIS A 120 -8.53 10.75 1.25
C HIS A 120 -7.90 11.76 0.29
N ARG A 121 -6.60 11.62 -0.01
CA ARG A 121 -5.93 12.51 -0.98
C ARG A 121 -6.54 12.39 -2.38
N ALA A 122 -7.05 11.23 -2.77
CA ALA A 122 -7.75 11.03 -4.04
C ALA A 122 -9.04 11.89 -4.15
N ILE A 123 -9.90 11.86 -3.12
CA ILE A 123 -11.17 12.61 -3.11
C ILE A 123 -10.95 14.13 -3.03
N SER A 124 -9.98 14.57 -2.21
CA SER A 124 -9.77 16.00 -1.93
C SER A 124 -9.18 16.78 -3.11
N GLN A 125 -8.38 16.16 -3.99
CA GLN A 125 -7.90 16.82 -5.22
C GLN A 125 -8.93 16.76 -6.36
N ALA A 126 -9.73 15.69 -6.44
CA ALA A 126 -10.78 15.51 -7.43
C ALA A 126 -11.89 16.58 -7.36
N ASN A 127 -12.20 17.07 -6.15
CA ASN A 127 -13.29 18.01 -5.88
C ASN A 127 -12.89 19.50 -6.00
N ALA A 128 -11.68 19.82 -6.48
CA ALA A 128 -11.28 21.20 -6.72
C ALA A 128 -12.11 21.81 -7.87
N ALA A 129 -12.95 22.80 -7.55
CA ALA A 129 -13.83 23.46 -8.51
C ALA A 129 -13.02 24.12 -9.65
N ARG A 130 -13.10 23.55 -10.86
CA ARG A 130 -12.58 24.17 -12.08
C ARG A 130 -13.71 24.95 -12.76
N GLY A 131 -13.91 26.21 -12.35
CA GLY A 131 -15.06 27.05 -12.74
C GLY A 131 -15.25 27.37 -14.24
N LYS A 132 -14.56 26.67 -15.15
CA LYS A 132 -14.68 26.81 -16.62
C LYS A 132 -15.21 25.54 -17.31
N LEU A 133 -15.56 24.48 -16.57
CA LEU A 133 -15.97 23.19 -17.10
C LEU A 133 -17.44 22.89 -16.80
N HIS A 134 -18.18 22.41 -17.81
CA HIS A 134 -19.51 21.83 -17.65
C HIS A 134 -19.44 20.46 -16.97
N ALA A 135 -18.43 19.65 -17.33
CA ALA A 135 -18.11 18.41 -16.64
C ALA A 135 -16.60 18.34 -16.34
N THR A 136 -16.28 18.03 -15.09
CA THR A 136 -14.91 17.88 -14.58
C THR A 136 -14.28 16.51 -14.90
N GLY A 137 -15.10 15.55 -15.31
CA GLY A 137 -14.75 14.18 -15.64
C GLY A 137 -16.01 13.35 -15.87
N ILE A 138 -15.83 12.03 -15.96
CA ILE A 138 -16.93 11.05 -16.01
C ILE A 138 -16.70 9.95 -14.99
N GLY A 139 -17.75 9.32 -14.50
CA GLY A 139 -17.69 8.10 -13.69
C GLY A 139 -18.41 6.97 -14.41
N ALA A 140 -17.97 5.73 -14.20
CA ALA A 140 -18.65 4.57 -14.78
C ALA A 140 -18.59 3.35 -13.87
N THR A 141 -19.43 2.38 -14.21
CA THR A 141 -19.38 1.02 -13.71
C THR A 141 -19.05 0.07 -14.87
N ALA A 142 -18.12 -0.87 -14.67
CA ALA A 142 -17.70 -1.84 -15.68
C ALA A 142 -17.67 -3.26 -15.11
N CYS A 143 -17.78 -4.28 -15.97
CA CYS A 143 -17.58 -5.67 -15.56
C CYS A 143 -16.10 -5.90 -15.24
N ALA A 144 -15.79 -6.21 -13.99
CA ALA A 144 -14.42 -6.24 -13.46
C ALA A 144 -13.58 -7.43 -13.96
N TRP A 145 -14.20 -8.42 -14.61
CA TRP A 145 -13.52 -9.60 -15.16
C TRP A 145 -13.04 -9.44 -16.59
N HIS A 146 -13.88 -8.81 -17.41
CA HIS A 146 -13.73 -8.77 -18.86
C HIS A 146 -13.46 -7.35 -19.37
N GLY A 147 -13.71 -6.33 -18.55
CA GLY A 147 -13.43 -4.94 -18.91
C GLY A 147 -14.42 -4.42 -19.95
N CYS A 148 -15.72 -4.57 -19.68
CA CYS A 148 -16.77 -3.99 -20.52
C CYS A 148 -17.55 -2.97 -19.69
N PHE A 149 -17.81 -1.79 -20.26
CA PHE A 149 -18.70 -0.81 -19.64
C PHE A 149 -20.13 -1.35 -19.55
N TYR A 150 -20.82 -1.08 -18.44
CA TYR A 150 -22.26 -1.35 -18.37
C TYR A 150 -23.04 -0.32 -19.21
N PRO A 151 -24.08 -0.74 -19.94
CA PRO A 151 -25.00 0.18 -20.61
C PRO A 151 -25.63 1.18 -19.64
N HIS A 152 -25.88 2.40 -20.11
CA HIS A 152 -26.58 3.46 -19.39
C HIS A 152 -26.08 3.72 -17.94
N CYS A 153 -24.78 3.57 -17.66
CA CYS A 153 -24.22 3.82 -16.32
C CYS A 153 -23.19 4.96 -16.27
N VAL A 154 -22.73 5.48 -17.41
CA VAL A 154 -21.65 6.47 -17.42
C VAL A 154 -22.21 7.86 -17.17
N VAL A 155 -21.70 8.52 -16.13
CA VAL A 155 -22.20 9.78 -15.61
C VAL A 155 -21.19 10.91 -15.78
N ASP A 156 -21.66 12.12 -16.05
CA ASP A 156 -20.80 13.32 -16.00
C ASP A 156 -20.66 13.82 -14.57
N PHE A 157 -19.46 14.28 -14.21
CA PHE A 157 -19.13 14.90 -12.94
C PHE A 157 -19.26 16.42 -12.98
N GLN A 158 -20.25 17.01 -12.31
CA GLN A 158 -20.46 18.46 -12.32
C GLN A 158 -19.41 19.20 -11.48
N LYS A 159 -18.95 18.60 -10.37
CA LYS A 159 -18.02 19.22 -9.41
C LYS A 159 -17.15 18.15 -8.76
N GLY A 160 -16.26 17.56 -9.55
CA GLY A 160 -15.51 16.38 -9.13
C GLY A 160 -16.40 15.15 -8.99
N GLU A 161 -15.78 14.07 -8.55
CA GLU A 161 -16.47 12.81 -8.27
C GLU A 161 -17.17 12.88 -6.92
N ARG A 162 -18.50 12.88 -6.96
CA ARG A 162 -19.34 12.84 -5.77
C ARG A 162 -19.99 11.46 -5.67
N GLN A 163 -20.20 10.99 -4.44
CA GLN A 163 -20.81 9.67 -4.22
C GLN A 163 -22.17 9.52 -4.92
N LEU A 164 -23.01 10.56 -4.94
CA LEU A 164 -24.28 10.57 -5.68
C LEU A 164 -24.10 10.31 -7.19
N ASN A 165 -22.99 10.77 -7.79
CA ASN A 165 -22.71 10.47 -9.20
C ASN A 165 -22.51 8.96 -9.37
N MET A 166 -21.73 8.39 -8.45
CA MET A 166 -21.39 6.97 -8.46
C MET A 166 -22.56 6.07 -8.03
N ASP A 167 -23.45 6.52 -7.15
CA ASP A 167 -24.69 5.84 -6.79
C ASP A 167 -25.59 5.67 -8.04
N TYR A 168 -25.74 6.72 -8.85
CA TYR A 168 -26.52 6.67 -10.08
C TYR A 168 -25.90 5.72 -11.10
N SER A 169 -24.57 5.74 -11.25
CA SER A 169 -23.83 4.80 -12.10
C SER A 169 -24.05 3.35 -11.65
N LEU A 170 -23.86 3.07 -10.36
CA LEU A 170 -24.02 1.72 -9.80
C LEU A 170 -25.47 1.22 -9.95
N ALA A 171 -26.46 2.03 -9.58
CA ALA A 171 -27.87 1.65 -9.66
C ALA A 171 -28.29 1.27 -11.09
N ASN A 172 -27.87 2.04 -12.11
CA ASN A 172 -28.16 1.69 -13.49
C ASN A 172 -27.43 0.42 -13.96
N ALA A 173 -26.19 0.21 -13.53
CA ALA A 173 -25.46 -1.01 -13.86
C ALA A 173 -26.10 -2.25 -13.21
N LEU A 174 -26.56 -2.13 -11.96
CA LEU A 174 -27.26 -3.20 -11.25
C LEU A 174 -28.71 -3.40 -11.73
N GLY A 175 -29.29 -2.43 -12.43
CA GLY A 175 -30.59 -2.56 -13.09
C GLY A 175 -30.52 -3.23 -14.48
N TYR A 176 -29.32 -3.44 -15.03
CA TYR A 176 -29.15 -3.97 -16.38
C TYR A 176 -28.96 -5.50 -16.36
N ASN A 177 -29.98 -6.25 -16.82
CA ASN A 177 -29.95 -7.72 -16.97
C ASN A 177 -29.50 -8.50 -15.72
N MET A 178 -29.91 -8.05 -14.53
CA MET A 178 -29.55 -8.64 -13.23
C MET A 178 -30.72 -9.35 -12.54
N GLU A 179 -31.86 -9.54 -13.22
CA GLU A 179 -33.04 -10.17 -12.64
C GLU A 179 -32.71 -11.58 -12.12
N GLY A 180 -33.00 -11.84 -10.84
CA GLY A 180 -32.71 -13.13 -10.19
C GLY A 180 -31.30 -13.27 -9.60
N ILE A 181 -30.33 -12.45 -10.01
CA ILE A 181 -28.98 -12.45 -9.41
C ILE A 181 -29.09 -11.98 -7.95
N LYS A 182 -28.54 -12.76 -7.02
CA LYS A 182 -28.61 -12.45 -5.57
C LYS A 182 -27.34 -11.82 -5.00
N GLN A 183 -26.22 -11.92 -5.71
CA GLN A 183 -24.94 -11.47 -5.19
C GLN A 183 -24.12 -10.72 -6.24
N VAL A 184 -23.55 -9.58 -5.83
CA VAL A 184 -22.61 -8.78 -6.62
C VAL A 184 -21.39 -8.47 -5.77
N VAL A 185 -20.21 -8.59 -6.36
CA VAL A 185 -18.98 -8.04 -5.76
C VAL A 185 -18.71 -6.69 -6.43
N CYS A 186 -18.71 -5.62 -5.65
CA CYS A 186 -18.48 -4.26 -6.13
C CYS A 186 -17.09 -3.79 -5.72
N PHE A 187 -16.24 -3.45 -6.68
CA PHE A 187 -14.93 -2.86 -6.46
C PHE A 187 -14.99 -1.34 -6.62
N TYR A 188 -14.49 -0.62 -5.64
CA TYR A 188 -14.35 0.84 -5.67
C TYR A 188 -13.33 1.26 -4.61
N ASP A 189 -12.44 2.20 -4.94
CA ASP A 189 -11.31 2.56 -4.09
C ASP A 189 -11.73 2.94 -2.68
N ILE A 190 -12.87 3.61 -2.55
CA ILE A 190 -13.35 4.15 -1.28
C ILE A 190 -14.43 3.29 -0.64
N ASN A 191 -14.56 2.01 -1.02
CA ASN A 191 -15.63 1.12 -0.54
C ASN A 191 -15.70 0.95 0.98
N CYS A 192 -14.55 1.07 1.67
CA CYS A 192 -14.51 1.09 3.14
C CYS A 192 -15.29 2.25 3.79
N SER A 193 -15.67 3.26 3.00
CA SER A 193 -16.53 4.37 3.43
C SER A 193 -17.80 4.52 2.60
N TYR A 194 -17.73 4.25 1.29
CA TYR A 194 -18.84 4.44 0.37
C TYR A 194 -20.01 3.50 0.67
N MET A 195 -19.72 2.23 0.97
CA MET A 195 -20.74 1.20 1.17
C MET A 195 -21.53 1.40 2.47
N THR A 196 -20.92 2.03 3.49
CA THR A 196 -21.54 2.30 4.79
C THR A 196 -22.83 3.12 4.66
N ASN A 197 -22.86 4.07 3.73
CA ASN A 197 -24.00 4.98 3.55
C ASN A 197 -24.77 4.73 2.24
N LEU A 198 -24.39 3.75 1.42
CA LEU A 198 -25.04 3.46 0.14
C LEU A 198 -26.54 3.25 0.31
N TRP A 199 -26.95 2.32 1.17
CA TRP A 199 -28.36 2.00 1.38
C TRP A 199 -29.17 3.17 1.92
N LYS A 200 -28.56 4.04 2.72
CA LYS A 200 -29.19 5.28 3.18
C LYS A 200 -29.41 6.25 2.01
N ARG A 201 -28.41 6.43 1.13
CA ARG A 201 -28.52 7.32 -0.04
C ARG A 201 -29.51 6.81 -1.07
N VAL A 202 -29.51 5.50 -1.35
CA VAL A 202 -30.46 4.86 -2.27
C VAL A 202 -31.88 4.94 -1.71
N GLY A 203 -32.09 4.58 -0.43
CA GLY A 203 -33.42 4.63 0.19
C GLY A 203 -34.01 6.03 0.38
N GLN A 204 -33.20 7.09 0.24
CA GLN A 204 -33.66 8.48 0.25
C GLN A 204 -33.98 9.02 -1.15
N SER A 205 -33.74 8.25 -2.21
CA SER A 205 -33.96 8.66 -3.58
C SER A 205 -35.15 7.93 -4.19
N GLU A 206 -36.02 8.66 -4.87
CA GLU A 206 -37.13 8.09 -5.67
C GLU A 206 -36.73 7.82 -7.13
N LEU A 207 -35.50 8.20 -7.52
CA LEU A 207 -35.05 8.23 -8.92
C LEU A 207 -34.01 7.14 -9.25
N ILE A 208 -33.52 6.43 -8.24
CA ILE A 208 -32.67 5.25 -8.38
C ILE A 208 -33.21 4.14 -7.49
N ASP A 209 -33.05 2.89 -7.90
CA ASP A 209 -33.45 1.72 -7.13
C ASP A 209 -32.34 0.66 -7.18
N ILE A 210 -32.10 0.03 -6.03
CA ILE A 210 -31.24 -1.14 -5.90
C ILE A 210 -32.01 -2.11 -4.99
N PRO A 211 -32.38 -3.31 -5.46
CA PRO A 211 -33.13 -4.25 -4.64
C PRO A 211 -32.41 -4.58 -3.34
N LEU A 212 -33.09 -4.42 -2.19
CA LEU A 212 -32.54 -4.78 -0.87
C LEU A 212 -32.18 -6.28 -0.75
N SER A 213 -32.77 -7.12 -1.61
CA SER A 213 -32.45 -8.55 -1.70
C SER A 213 -31.13 -8.83 -2.40
N LEU A 214 -30.52 -7.84 -3.07
CA LEU A 214 -29.23 -7.97 -3.73
C LEU A 214 -28.10 -7.78 -2.72
N ARG A 215 -27.36 -8.85 -2.43
CA ARG A 215 -26.19 -8.80 -1.56
C ARG A 215 -25.00 -8.18 -2.29
N ILE A 216 -24.64 -6.95 -1.94
CA ILE A 216 -23.45 -6.28 -2.48
C ILE A 216 -22.27 -6.48 -1.53
N ILE A 217 -21.25 -7.20 -1.99
CA ILE A 217 -19.99 -7.41 -1.27
C ILE A 217 -19.01 -6.31 -1.68
N PRO A 218 -18.61 -5.42 -0.76
CA PRO A 218 -17.63 -4.38 -1.07
C PRO A 218 -16.23 -4.96 -1.19
N GLY A 219 -15.49 -4.52 -2.20
CA GLY A 219 -14.07 -4.80 -2.40
C GLY A 219 -13.28 -3.55 -2.79
N ILE A 220 -11.98 -3.55 -2.55
CA ILE A 220 -11.05 -2.49 -2.97
C ILE A 220 -9.98 -3.16 -3.83
N GLY A 221 -9.60 -2.55 -4.96
CA GLY A 221 -8.52 -3.07 -5.81
C GLY A 221 -7.25 -3.34 -5.00
N ILE A 222 -6.50 -4.40 -5.31
CA ILE A 222 -5.41 -4.86 -4.43
C ILE A 222 -4.35 -3.78 -4.21
N TRP A 223 -4.08 -2.97 -5.24
CA TRP A 223 -3.13 -1.87 -5.20
C TRP A 223 -3.60 -0.76 -4.27
N HIS A 224 -4.88 -0.42 -4.35
CA HIS A 224 -5.50 0.59 -3.51
C HIS A 224 -5.64 0.12 -2.05
N ALA A 225 -5.93 -1.16 -1.81
CA ALA A 225 -6.10 -1.72 -0.47
C ALA A 225 -4.87 -1.51 0.42
N HIS A 226 -3.65 -1.58 -0.14
CA HIS A 226 -2.40 -1.31 0.60
C HIS A 226 -2.23 0.16 1.01
N GLY A 227 -2.89 1.09 0.31
CA GLY A 227 -2.90 2.51 0.66
C GLY A 227 -3.88 2.84 1.78
N HIS A 228 -4.73 1.90 2.19
CA HIS A 228 -5.71 2.09 3.25
C HIS A 228 -5.12 1.80 4.63
N LYS A 229 -5.89 2.01 5.70
CA LYS A 229 -5.50 1.51 7.03
C LYS A 229 -5.50 -0.02 7.04
N LYS A 230 -4.71 -0.59 7.96
CA LYS A 230 -4.30 -2.00 7.96
C LYS A 230 -5.50 -2.97 7.86
N GLU A 231 -6.56 -2.66 8.59
CA GLU A 231 -7.77 -3.48 8.69
C GLU A 231 -8.47 -3.60 7.34
N CYS A 232 -8.40 -2.56 6.49
CA CYS A 232 -9.02 -2.58 5.17
C CYS A 232 -8.44 -3.66 4.25
N TYR A 233 -7.20 -4.10 4.50
CA TYR A 233 -6.58 -5.17 3.71
C TYR A 233 -7.34 -6.49 3.87
N ALA A 234 -7.53 -6.94 5.11
CA ALA A 234 -8.30 -8.17 5.37
C ALA A 234 -9.79 -8.01 5.01
N GLN A 235 -10.35 -6.82 5.26
CA GLN A 235 -11.77 -6.55 5.11
C GLN A 235 -12.25 -6.41 3.65
N TYR A 236 -11.42 -5.86 2.76
CA TYR A 236 -11.86 -5.48 1.41
C TYR A 236 -10.96 -5.95 0.26
N ALA A 237 -9.77 -6.50 0.51
CA ALA A 237 -8.92 -6.96 -0.59
C ALA A 237 -9.56 -8.14 -1.34
N PRO A 238 -9.39 -8.23 -2.68
CA PRO A 238 -10.00 -9.27 -3.50
C PRO A 238 -9.60 -10.67 -3.08
N LEU A 239 -8.39 -10.84 -2.53
CA LEU A 239 -7.84 -12.12 -2.08
C LEU A 239 -8.69 -12.79 -0.98
N PHE A 240 -9.40 -12.00 -0.18
CA PHE A 240 -10.25 -12.50 0.90
C PHE A 240 -11.73 -12.54 0.51
N ILE A 241 -12.09 -12.26 -0.75
CA ILE A 241 -13.47 -12.32 -1.25
C ILE A 241 -13.68 -13.60 -2.04
N LYS A 242 -14.53 -14.49 -1.52
CA LYS A 242 -14.92 -15.73 -2.21
C LYS A 242 -15.53 -15.39 -3.57
N GLY A 243 -15.02 -16.03 -4.62
CA GLY A 243 -15.46 -15.80 -6.00
C GLY A 243 -14.83 -14.59 -6.68
N ALA A 244 -14.09 -13.72 -5.98
CA ALA A 244 -13.37 -12.62 -6.62
C ALA A 244 -12.07 -13.10 -7.32
N GLY A 245 -11.47 -14.21 -6.87
CA GLY A 245 -10.24 -14.74 -7.47
C GLY A 245 -9.03 -13.81 -7.31
N TRP A 246 -7.90 -14.23 -7.89
CA TRP A 246 -6.64 -13.49 -7.79
C TRP A 246 -6.46 -12.53 -8.96
N VAL A 247 -6.97 -11.31 -8.81
CA VAL A 247 -6.93 -10.25 -9.82
C VAL A 247 -6.77 -8.90 -9.14
N ASP A 248 -6.08 -7.97 -9.80
CA ASP A 248 -5.82 -6.63 -9.27
C ASP A 248 -7.07 -5.73 -9.18
N ARG A 249 -8.04 -5.98 -10.08
CA ARG A 249 -9.29 -5.25 -10.28
C ARG A 249 -9.12 -3.81 -10.80
N GLU A 250 -7.99 -3.53 -11.43
CA GLU A 250 -7.67 -2.23 -12.08
C GLU A 250 -8.15 -2.14 -13.54
N ILE A 251 -9.06 -3.02 -13.95
CA ILE A 251 -9.41 -3.17 -15.37
C ILE A 251 -10.06 -1.91 -15.95
N ILE A 252 -10.75 -1.11 -15.14
CA ILE A 252 -11.42 0.11 -15.59
C ILE A 252 -10.42 1.20 -16.01
N GLU A 253 -9.24 1.26 -15.39
CA GLU A 253 -8.15 2.15 -15.79
C GLU A 253 -7.64 1.84 -17.21
N THR A 254 -7.62 0.55 -17.59
CA THR A 254 -7.29 0.16 -18.96
C THR A 254 -8.32 0.67 -19.97
N LEU A 255 -9.59 0.76 -19.57
CA LEU A 255 -10.67 1.31 -20.41
C LEU A 255 -10.53 2.83 -20.52
N TRP A 256 -10.15 3.50 -19.43
CA TRP A 256 -9.84 4.92 -19.44
C TRP A 256 -8.67 5.27 -20.33
N SER A 257 -7.60 4.48 -20.30
CA SER A 257 -6.44 4.68 -21.18
C SER A 257 -6.86 4.77 -22.65
N VAL A 258 -7.70 3.83 -23.11
CA VAL A 258 -8.21 3.81 -24.49
C VAL A 258 -9.14 5.00 -24.75
N LEU A 259 -10.11 5.24 -23.85
CA LEU A 259 -11.08 6.32 -24.02
C LEU A 259 -10.43 7.72 -24.03
N ASN A 260 -9.35 7.90 -23.26
CA ASN A 260 -8.66 9.17 -23.11
C ASN A 260 -8.03 9.70 -24.40
N VAL A 261 -7.75 8.81 -25.36
CA VAL A 261 -7.33 9.20 -26.72
C VAL A 261 -8.40 10.08 -27.37
N ALA A 262 -9.68 9.73 -27.23
CA ALA A 262 -10.79 10.49 -27.78
C ALA A 262 -11.23 11.65 -26.87
N SER A 263 -11.13 11.51 -25.55
CA SER A 263 -11.57 12.50 -24.55
C SER A 263 -11.03 13.92 -24.80
N THR A 264 -9.77 14.03 -25.21
CA THR A 264 -9.14 15.34 -25.48
C THR A 264 -9.82 16.08 -26.64
N SER A 265 -10.16 15.36 -27.70
CA SER A 265 -10.90 15.89 -28.86
C SER A 265 -12.36 16.19 -28.51
N ALA A 266 -12.96 15.40 -27.61
CA ALA A 266 -14.34 15.54 -27.17
C ALA A 266 -14.57 16.76 -26.26
N ARG A 267 -13.51 17.28 -25.63
CA ARG A 267 -13.57 18.35 -24.62
C ARG A 267 -14.28 19.64 -25.08
N ARG A 268 -14.16 19.98 -26.37
CA ARG A 268 -14.74 21.19 -26.98
C ARG A 268 -15.98 20.92 -27.82
N MET A 269 -16.41 19.66 -27.92
CA MET A 269 -17.60 19.32 -28.68
C MET A 269 -18.85 19.84 -27.98
N THR A 270 -19.97 19.91 -28.70
CA THR A 270 -21.26 20.21 -28.06
C THR A 270 -21.71 19.03 -27.22
N SER A 271 -22.52 19.27 -26.18
CA SER A 271 -22.88 18.23 -25.20
C SER A 271 -23.40 16.94 -25.85
N PRO A 272 -24.33 17.01 -26.83
CA PRO A 272 -24.84 15.80 -27.49
C PRO A 272 -23.78 15.08 -28.32
N HIS A 273 -22.94 15.82 -29.05
CA HIS A 273 -21.93 15.22 -29.92
C HIS A 273 -20.81 14.56 -29.11
N ARG A 274 -20.43 15.14 -27.96
CA ARG A 274 -19.51 14.50 -27.00
C ARG A 274 -20.07 13.17 -26.51
N GLN A 275 -21.32 13.18 -26.03
CA GLN A 275 -21.97 11.98 -25.51
C GLN A 275 -21.98 10.85 -26.55
N GLU A 276 -22.44 11.17 -27.76
CA GLU A 276 -22.47 10.24 -28.89
C GLU A 276 -21.10 9.70 -29.30
N LEU A 277 -20.07 10.55 -29.27
CA LEU A 277 -18.71 10.12 -29.56
C LEU A 277 -18.22 9.14 -28.48
N LEU A 278 -18.40 9.46 -27.20
CA LEU A 278 -17.97 8.60 -26.10
C LEU A 278 -18.72 7.26 -26.14
N ASP A 279 -20.03 7.28 -26.37
CA ASP A 279 -20.84 6.06 -26.52
C ASP A 279 -20.32 5.18 -27.66
N PHE A 280 -19.96 5.79 -28.80
CA PHE A 280 -19.40 5.06 -29.92
C PHE A 280 -18.03 4.44 -29.59
N GLN A 281 -17.15 5.17 -28.90
CA GLN A 281 -15.83 4.66 -28.49
C GLN A 281 -15.95 3.52 -27.47
N MET A 282 -16.87 3.64 -26.52
CA MET A 282 -17.15 2.57 -25.55
C MET A 282 -17.75 1.33 -26.22
N ASN A 283 -18.60 1.53 -27.24
CA ASN A 283 -19.13 0.43 -28.04
C ASN A 283 -18.04 -0.32 -28.80
N ASP A 284 -17.12 0.40 -29.42
CA ASP A 284 -15.96 -0.20 -30.08
C ASP A 284 -15.10 -0.97 -29.07
N SER A 285 -14.81 -0.38 -27.90
CA SER A 285 -14.09 -1.05 -26.81
C SER A 285 -14.76 -2.36 -26.40
N ASN A 286 -16.06 -2.33 -26.07
CA ASN A 286 -16.81 -3.53 -25.67
C ASN A 286 -16.89 -4.56 -26.81
N PHE A 287 -17.07 -4.15 -28.06
CA PHE A 287 -17.03 -5.03 -29.23
C PHE A 287 -15.68 -5.75 -29.36
N MET A 288 -14.58 -5.01 -29.25
CA MET A 288 -13.22 -5.57 -29.31
C MET A 288 -12.95 -6.55 -28.17
N LYS A 289 -13.50 -6.30 -26.97
CA LYS A 289 -13.44 -7.26 -25.85
C LYS A 289 -14.21 -8.53 -26.17
N MET A 290 -15.43 -8.42 -26.70
CA MET A 290 -16.25 -9.60 -27.03
C MET A 290 -15.62 -10.48 -28.10
N ILE A 291 -15.13 -9.93 -29.21
CA ILE A 291 -14.56 -10.75 -30.30
C ILE A 291 -13.26 -11.45 -29.87
N ARG A 292 -12.56 -10.95 -28.84
CA ARG A 292 -11.33 -11.53 -28.29
C ARG A 292 -11.55 -12.36 -27.03
N ILE A 293 -12.80 -12.48 -26.56
CA ILE A 293 -13.09 -13.03 -25.24
C ILE A 293 -12.75 -14.52 -25.18
N ALA A 294 -13.02 -15.27 -26.26
CA ALA A 294 -12.73 -16.70 -26.34
C ALA A 294 -11.22 -16.98 -26.23
N ASP A 295 -10.40 -16.22 -26.95
CA ASP A 295 -8.93 -16.35 -26.89
C ASP A 295 -8.40 -15.98 -25.51
N SER A 296 -8.88 -14.87 -24.94
CA SER A 296 -8.48 -14.42 -23.60
C SER A 296 -8.84 -15.44 -22.52
N LEU A 297 -10.06 -15.97 -22.53
CA LEU A 297 -10.52 -16.98 -21.58
C LEU A 297 -9.76 -18.30 -21.75
N SER A 298 -9.47 -18.70 -22.99
CA SER A 298 -8.68 -19.91 -23.27
C SER A 298 -7.26 -19.81 -22.73
N GLN A 299 -6.61 -18.65 -22.87
CA GLN A 299 -5.29 -18.40 -22.29
C GLN A 299 -5.33 -18.38 -20.76
N LYS A 300 -6.31 -17.68 -20.16
CA LYS A 300 -6.51 -17.65 -18.70
C LYS A 300 -6.75 -19.04 -18.13
N LEU A 301 -7.53 -19.88 -18.81
CA LEU A 301 -7.78 -21.26 -18.39
C LEU A 301 -6.51 -22.11 -18.41
N LYS A 302 -5.66 -21.98 -19.43
CA LYS A 302 -4.36 -22.67 -19.48
C LYS A 302 -3.47 -22.26 -18.30
N ALA A 303 -3.37 -20.97 -18.02
CA ALA A 303 -2.61 -20.45 -16.89
C ALA A 303 -3.17 -20.97 -15.55
N ALA A 304 -4.49 -20.92 -15.37
CA ALA A 304 -5.16 -21.42 -14.16
C ALA A 304 -4.92 -22.92 -13.94
N ARG A 305 -5.00 -23.74 -15.00
CA ARG A 305 -4.71 -25.18 -14.93
C ARG A 305 -3.27 -25.49 -14.54
N ALA A 306 -2.32 -24.68 -15.00
CA ALA A 306 -0.91 -24.82 -14.62
C ALA A 306 -0.65 -24.38 -13.16
N ALA A 307 -1.34 -23.33 -12.69
CA ALA A 307 -1.17 -22.80 -11.34
C ALA A 307 -1.89 -23.63 -10.25
N ALA A 308 -3.04 -24.24 -10.59
CA ALA A 308 -3.84 -25.02 -9.67
C ALA A 308 -3.08 -26.14 -8.91
N PRO A 309 -2.26 -27.00 -9.54
CA PRO A 309 -1.52 -28.04 -8.81
C PRO A 309 -0.48 -27.44 -7.86
N LEU A 310 0.18 -26.33 -8.24
CA LEU A 310 1.15 -25.65 -7.38
C LEU A 310 0.48 -25.06 -6.14
N ALA A 311 -0.66 -24.38 -6.34
CA ALA A 311 -1.46 -23.83 -5.24
C ALA A 311 -1.99 -24.95 -4.32
N ARG A 312 -2.45 -26.07 -4.89
CA ARG A 312 -2.89 -27.25 -4.13
C ARG A 312 -1.74 -27.86 -3.32
N GLN A 313 -0.55 -27.99 -3.90
CA GLN A 313 0.60 -28.54 -3.18
C GLN A 313 1.03 -27.62 -2.03
N ALA A 314 1.05 -26.30 -2.24
CA ALA A 314 1.33 -25.33 -1.19
C ALA A 314 0.30 -25.41 -0.06
N TYR A 315 -0.99 -25.54 -0.40
CA TYR A 315 -2.06 -25.72 0.57
C TYR A 315 -1.90 -27.02 1.37
N ILE A 316 -1.64 -28.16 0.71
CA ILE A 316 -1.45 -29.45 1.40
C ILE A 316 -0.30 -29.38 2.40
N LYS A 317 0.84 -28.81 2.01
CA LYS A 317 1.98 -28.63 2.91
C LYS A 317 1.65 -27.78 4.14
N LEU A 318 0.82 -26.76 3.98
CA LEU A 318 0.34 -25.95 5.09
C LEU A 318 -0.66 -26.72 5.96
N ASP A 319 -1.60 -27.44 5.35
CA ASP A 319 -2.65 -28.20 6.05
C ASP A 319 -2.08 -29.37 6.87
N GLU A 320 -1.07 -30.06 6.34
CA GLU A 320 -0.36 -31.16 7.02
C GLU A 320 0.41 -30.69 8.26
N ALA A 321 0.79 -29.41 8.34
CA ALA A 321 1.44 -28.82 9.50
C ALA A 321 0.47 -28.47 10.64
N LEU A 322 -0.85 -28.60 10.44
CA LEU A 322 -1.88 -28.21 11.39
C LEU A 322 -2.51 -29.40 12.11
N THR A 323 -2.75 -29.22 13.41
CA THR A 323 -3.53 -30.18 14.21
C THR A 323 -4.99 -30.21 13.73
N ALA A 324 -5.70 -31.31 14.01
CA ALA A 324 -7.13 -31.43 13.65
C ALA A 324 -7.98 -30.32 14.31
N GLU A 325 -7.71 -30.02 15.59
CA GLU A 325 -8.39 -28.96 16.33
C GLU A 325 -8.18 -27.57 15.71
N GLN A 326 -6.96 -27.26 15.26
CA GLN A 326 -6.67 -26.00 14.56
C GLN A 326 -7.43 -25.92 13.23
N ARG A 327 -7.48 -27.01 12.46
CA ARG A 327 -8.20 -27.07 11.18
C ARG A 327 -9.70 -26.79 11.35
N ASP A 328 -10.33 -27.43 12.33
CA ASP A 328 -11.76 -27.25 12.59
C ASP A 328 -12.07 -25.85 13.13
N SER A 329 -11.22 -25.34 14.03
CA SER A 329 -11.33 -23.98 14.57
C SER A 329 -11.21 -22.93 13.47
N TRP A 330 -10.16 -23.00 12.64
CA TRP A 330 -9.92 -22.03 11.58
C TRP A 330 -10.98 -22.08 10.48
N ARG A 331 -11.43 -23.28 10.10
CA ARG A 331 -12.54 -23.43 9.15
C ARG A 331 -13.82 -22.79 9.68
N THR A 332 -14.12 -22.96 10.96
CA THR A 332 -15.31 -22.35 11.59
C THR A 332 -15.19 -20.83 11.63
N GLN A 333 -14.00 -20.30 11.94
CA GLN A 333 -13.73 -18.87 11.93
C GLN A 333 -13.85 -18.27 10.53
N GLU A 334 -13.27 -18.92 9.50
CA GLU A 334 -13.37 -18.50 8.10
C GLU A 334 -14.83 -18.41 7.63
N ILE A 335 -15.63 -19.45 7.91
CA ILE A 335 -17.05 -19.49 7.50
C ILE A 335 -17.82 -18.32 8.12
N ARG A 336 -17.66 -18.08 9.44
CA ARG A 336 -18.33 -16.96 10.12
C ARG A 336 -17.86 -15.62 9.57
N ALA A 337 -16.54 -15.42 9.43
CA ALA A 337 -15.99 -14.19 8.89
C ALA A 337 -16.56 -13.86 7.50
N LEU A 338 -16.62 -14.84 6.59
CA LEU A 338 -17.16 -14.65 5.25
C LEU A 338 -18.68 -14.42 5.22
N GLN A 339 -19.42 -14.98 6.18
CA GLN A 339 -20.86 -14.73 6.33
C GLN A 339 -21.12 -13.31 6.82
N ASP A 340 -20.42 -12.89 7.87
CA ASP A 340 -20.68 -11.66 8.61
C ASP A 340 -20.04 -10.43 7.97
N ARG A 341 -19.07 -10.57 7.07
CA ARG A 341 -18.28 -9.45 6.48
C ARG A 341 -19.09 -8.27 5.93
N VAL A 342 -20.32 -8.49 5.47
CA VAL A 342 -21.16 -7.44 4.87
C VAL A 342 -21.80 -6.60 5.98
N THR A 343 -22.20 -7.22 7.08
CA THR A 343 -22.80 -6.57 8.24
C THR A 343 -21.77 -6.07 9.23
N ASP A 344 -20.68 -6.81 9.40
CA ASP A 344 -19.55 -6.51 10.26
C ASP A 344 -18.23 -6.79 9.52
N PRO A 345 -17.60 -5.76 8.91
CA PRO A 345 -16.31 -5.91 8.29
C PRO A 345 -15.23 -6.46 9.24
N SER A 346 -15.28 -6.13 10.54
CA SER A 346 -14.25 -6.54 11.52
C SER A 346 -14.20 -8.05 11.74
N ALA A 347 -15.23 -8.79 11.34
CA ALA A 347 -15.20 -10.25 11.30
C ALA A 347 -14.05 -10.80 10.42
N MET A 348 -13.59 -10.02 9.43
CA MET A 348 -12.45 -10.38 8.58
C MET A 348 -11.09 -10.16 9.24
N ASP A 349 -11.01 -9.48 10.39
CA ASP A 349 -9.74 -9.15 11.04
C ASP A 349 -8.97 -10.40 11.53
N ILE A 350 -9.64 -11.56 11.57
CA ILE A 350 -9.00 -12.87 11.80
C ILE A 350 -7.91 -13.20 10.77
N PHE A 351 -7.97 -12.62 9.56
CA PHE A 351 -6.98 -12.82 8.51
C PHE A 351 -5.78 -11.89 8.66
N GLU A 352 -5.79 -10.97 9.63
CA GLU A 352 -4.62 -10.16 9.90
C GLU A 352 -3.52 -10.97 10.59
N VAL A 353 -2.31 -10.84 10.07
CA VAL A 353 -1.13 -11.34 10.78
C VAL A 353 -0.87 -10.45 12.00
N GLN A 354 -1.13 -11.00 13.19
CA GLN A 354 -0.81 -10.40 14.47
C GLN A 354 0.65 -10.71 14.85
N LEU A 355 1.60 -9.97 14.26
CA LEU A 355 2.98 -10.02 14.72
C LEU A 355 3.09 -9.24 16.04
N ARG A 356 3.28 -9.95 17.16
CA ARG A 356 3.60 -9.29 18.44
C ARG A 356 4.93 -8.56 18.29
N ALA A 357 4.91 -7.25 18.45
CA ALA A 357 6.14 -6.45 18.43
C ALA A 357 7.05 -6.91 19.57
N ALA A 358 8.33 -7.14 19.24
CA ALA A 358 9.33 -7.40 20.26
C ALA A 358 9.53 -6.14 21.13
N PRO A 359 9.75 -6.28 22.44
CA PRO A 359 9.87 -5.14 23.33
C PRO A 359 11.11 -4.29 22.99
N THR A 360 10.94 -2.98 22.92
CA THR A 360 12.00 -1.98 22.68
C THR A 360 12.79 -1.70 23.96
N VAL A 361 13.92 -1.00 23.87
CA VAL A 361 14.67 -0.55 25.08
C VAL A 361 13.74 0.22 26.04
N ARG A 362 12.87 1.07 25.51
CA ARG A 362 11.92 1.88 26.31
C ARG A 362 10.87 1.02 27.02
N ALA A 363 10.35 0.00 26.34
CA ALA A 363 9.37 -0.90 26.93
C ALA A 363 9.99 -1.72 28.07
N ILE A 364 11.24 -2.17 27.87
CA ILE A 364 11.98 -2.89 28.91
C ILE A 364 12.36 -1.97 30.06
N GLU A 365 12.82 -0.74 29.80
CA GLU A 365 13.12 0.25 30.83
C GLU A 365 11.87 0.54 31.69
N LEU A 366 10.70 0.72 31.08
CA LEU A 366 9.44 0.91 31.80
C LEU A 366 9.13 -0.29 32.72
N THR A 367 9.26 -1.52 32.19
CA THR A 367 9.04 -2.75 32.96
C THR A 367 9.98 -2.82 34.17
N LEU A 368 11.27 -2.46 33.99
CA LEU A 368 12.27 -2.44 35.06
C LEU A 368 12.01 -1.38 36.13
N LEU A 369 11.32 -0.29 35.79
CA LEU A 369 10.92 0.76 36.74
C LEU A 369 9.67 0.38 37.55
N GLU A 370 8.80 -0.47 36.99
CA GLU A 370 7.55 -0.95 37.61
C GLU A 370 7.76 -2.21 38.48
N GLU A 371 8.74 -3.06 38.17
CA GLU A 371 9.06 -4.27 38.94
C GLU A 371 9.51 -3.95 40.39
N PRO A 372 9.06 -4.73 41.40
CA PRO A 372 9.47 -4.53 42.78
C PRO A 372 10.99 -4.70 42.93
N ARG A 373 11.63 -3.70 43.51
CA ARG A 373 13.08 -3.59 43.60
C ARG A 373 13.69 -4.82 44.32
N PRO A 374 14.67 -5.51 43.72
CA PRO A 374 15.48 -6.49 44.43
C PRO A 374 16.23 -5.81 45.58
N SER A 375 16.28 -6.47 46.74
CA SER A 375 17.03 -5.99 47.92
C SER A 375 18.49 -5.68 47.54
N GLY A 376 18.90 -4.41 47.70
CA GLY A 376 20.27 -3.95 47.40
C GLY A 376 20.48 -3.25 46.05
N SER A 377 19.45 -3.09 45.21
CA SER A 377 19.56 -2.30 43.97
C SER A 377 19.46 -0.79 44.23
N LEU A 378 20.40 -0.02 43.70
CA LEU A 378 20.41 1.44 43.76
C LEU A 378 19.22 2.04 42.98
N HIS A 379 18.60 3.08 43.52
CA HIS A 379 17.54 3.82 42.85
C HIS A 379 18.09 4.47 41.57
N GLY A 380 17.37 4.34 40.44
CA GLY A 380 17.79 4.92 39.15
C GLY A 380 18.72 4.06 38.30
N ALA A 381 19.11 2.86 38.75
CA ALA A 381 20.05 1.99 38.03
C ALA A 381 19.60 1.62 36.60
N ALA A 382 18.31 1.28 36.41
CA ALA A 382 17.77 0.96 35.09
C ALA A 382 17.86 2.14 34.11
N SER A 383 17.49 3.35 34.56
CA SER A 383 17.58 4.56 33.74
C SER A 383 19.02 5.01 33.49
N TRP A 384 19.92 4.79 34.45
CA TRP A 384 21.35 5.00 34.24
C TRP A 384 21.88 4.06 33.15
N LEU A 385 21.58 2.75 33.20
CA LEU A 385 21.96 1.79 32.16
C LEU A 385 21.36 2.16 30.80
N ALA A 386 20.07 2.47 30.73
CA ALA A 386 19.41 2.87 29.49
C ALA A 386 20.01 4.17 28.89
N ARG A 387 20.45 5.12 29.73
CA ARG A 387 21.22 6.29 29.29
C ARG A 387 22.59 5.88 28.75
N GLY A 388 23.27 4.93 29.37
CA GLY A 388 24.55 4.38 28.91
C GLY A 388 24.46 3.73 27.52
N LEU A 389 23.44 2.89 27.29
CA LEU A 389 23.20 2.27 25.97
C LEU A 389 22.95 3.31 24.88
N ARG A 390 22.14 4.35 25.16
CA ARG A 390 21.90 5.46 24.22
C ARG A 390 23.19 6.23 23.91
N LEU A 391 24.03 6.44 24.91
CA LEU A 391 25.30 7.13 24.73
C LEU A 391 26.29 6.29 23.90
N GLU A 392 26.34 4.98 24.14
CA GLU A 392 27.14 4.03 23.34
C GLU A 392 26.73 4.05 21.86
N GLU A 393 25.43 4.07 21.57
CA GLU A 393 24.91 4.24 20.21
C GLU A 393 25.28 5.59 19.60
N ALA A 394 25.23 6.67 20.39
CA ALA A 394 25.58 8.01 19.94
C ALA A 394 27.07 8.13 19.60
N ILE A 395 27.96 7.54 20.42
CA ILE A 395 29.39 7.44 20.18
C ILE A 395 29.67 6.63 18.90
N THR A 396 29.08 5.43 18.79
CA THR A 396 29.19 4.57 17.61
C THR A 396 28.78 5.32 16.34
N SER A 397 27.64 6.01 16.42
CA SER A 397 27.13 6.84 15.33
C SER A 397 28.11 7.95 14.94
N LEU A 398 28.65 8.67 15.92
CA LEU A 398 29.58 9.79 15.69
C LEU A 398 30.86 9.31 15.00
N HIS A 399 31.40 8.15 15.39
CA HIS A 399 32.60 7.59 14.77
C HIS A 399 32.38 7.20 13.31
N MET A 400 31.23 6.60 13.01
CA MET A 400 30.85 6.30 11.63
C MET A 400 30.67 7.58 10.81
N ASP A 401 29.95 8.57 11.34
CA ASP A 401 29.71 9.83 10.65
C ASP A 401 31.03 10.62 10.44
N ARG A 402 32.00 10.54 11.37
CA ARG A 402 33.33 11.16 11.22
C ARG A 402 34.14 10.56 10.07
N LYS A 403 34.08 9.23 9.87
CA LYS A 403 34.76 8.56 8.75
C LYS A 403 34.19 9.01 7.39
N ASP A 404 32.94 9.44 7.33
CA ASP A 404 32.28 9.93 6.11
C ASP A 404 32.51 11.43 5.83
N VAL A 405 32.96 12.21 6.83
CA VAL A 405 33.26 13.64 6.65
C VAL A 405 34.68 13.81 6.13
N GLY A 406 34.82 13.86 4.81
CA GLY A 406 36.11 14.13 4.15
C GLY A 406 36.66 15.54 4.44
N GLU A 407 37.97 15.72 4.26
CA GLU A 407 38.69 16.98 4.52
C GLU A 407 38.09 18.21 3.81
N ARG A 408 37.42 17.99 2.68
CA ARG A 408 36.75 19.02 1.86
C ARG A 408 35.33 19.38 2.29
N ALA A 409 34.84 18.87 3.42
CA ALA A 409 33.51 19.21 3.92
C ALA A 409 33.38 20.70 4.27
N SER A 410 32.21 21.29 4.04
CA SER A 410 31.90 22.69 4.39
C SER A 410 32.12 22.96 5.87
N GLU A 411 32.54 24.18 6.23
CA GLU A 411 32.72 24.62 7.61
C GLU A 411 31.48 24.41 8.47
N LEU A 412 30.28 24.64 7.93
CA LEU A 412 29.01 24.38 8.62
C LEU A 412 28.85 22.91 9.04
N LYS A 413 29.20 21.96 8.16
CA LYS A 413 29.17 20.51 8.47
C LYS A 413 30.23 20.15 9.51
N LYS A 414 31.45 20.69 9.39
CA LYS A 414 32.53 20.49 10.37
C LYS A 414 32.15 21.01 11.75
N LEU A 415 31.59 22.22 11.83
CA LEU A 415 31.10 22.81 13.08
C LEU A 415 29.96 22.01 13.70
N ALA A 416 29.01 21.53 12.88
CA ALA A 416 27.92 20.68 13.36
C ALA A 416 28.44 19.37 13.99
N MET A 417 29.46 18.74 13.37
CA MET A 417 30.09 17.53 13.92
C MET A 417 30.90 17.83 15.18
N ALA A 418 31.64 18.94 15.24
CA ALA A 418 32.38 19.35 16.43
C ALA A 418 31.45 19.60 17.62
N ARG A 419 30.34 20.34 17.42
CA ARG A 419 29.32 20.56 18.46
C ARG A 419 28.66 19.28 18.93
N ARG A 420 28.44 18.31 18.02
CA ARG A 420 27.90 17.01 18.38
C ARG A 420 28.90 16.19 19.21
N ALA A 421 30.18 16.20 18.83
CA ALA A 421 31.24 15.52 19.56
C ALA A 421 31.42 16.13 20.97
N ASP A 422 31.40 17.44 21.09
CA ASP A 422 31.51 18.18 22.36
C ASP A 422 30.38 17.81 23.33
N ARG A 423 29.13 17.81 22.85
CA ARG A 423 27.97 17.36 23.66
C ARG A 423 28.10 15.91 24.12
N ILE A 424 28.49 15.00 23.22
CA ILE A 424 28.67 13.57 23.56
C ILE A 424 29.79 13.40 24.59
N SER A 425 30.89 14.13 24.46
CA SER A 425 32.01 14.12 25.43
C SER A 425 31.59 14.62 26.81
N SER A 426 30.78 15.69 26.85
CA SER A 426 30.20 16.21 28.08
C SER A 426 29.26 15.18 28.75
N GLU A 427 28.37 14.56 27.98
CA GLU A 427 27.49 13.49 28.47
C GLU A 427 28.28 12.26 28.94
N GLN A 428 29.36 11.88 28.25
CA GLN A 428 30.27 10.80 28.62
C GLN A 428 30.98 11.09 29.94
N SER A 429 31.48 12.31 30.12
CA SER A 429 32.12 12.73 31.38
C SER A 429 31.15 12.65 32.55
N GLY A 430 29.91 13.14 32.37
CA GLY A 430 28.85 13.02 33.37
C GLY A 430 28.46 11.56 33.66
N PHE A 431 28.39 10.72 32.62
CA PHE A 431 28.11 9.30 32.78
C PHE A 431 29.19 8.56 33.58
N ILE A 432 30.47 8.83 33.29
CA ILE A 432 31.61 8.23 34.00
C ILE A 432 31.62 8.67 35.47
N ALA A 433 31.31 9.93 35.77
CA ALA A 433 31.19 10.41 37.14
C ALA A 433 30.09 9.64 37.92
N ASP A 434 28.93 9.42 37.30
CA ASP A 434 27.83 8.66 37.90
C ASP A 434 28.19 7.16 38.08
N ALA A 435 29.07 6.62 37.23
CA ALA A 435 29.48 5.22 37.28
C ALA A 435 30.14 4.83 38.61
N ALA A 436 30.81 5.77 39.28
CA ALA A 436 31.40 5.54 40.61
C ALA A 436 30.33 5.15 41.66
N ILE A 437 29.12 5.70 41.53
CA ILE A 437 27.99 5.44 42.42
C ILE A 437 27.42 4.04 42.18
N TYR A 438 27.21 3.68 40.91
CA TYR A 438 26.52 2.44 40.54
C TYR A 438 27.43 1.20 40.49
N LEU A 439 28.70 1.36 40.10
CA LEU A 439 29.67 0.25 39.97
C LEU A 439 30.57 0.07 41.19
N LYS A 440 30.39 0.87 42.25
CA LYS A 440 31.20 0.85 43.48
C LYS A 440 32.71 0.99 43.21
N LEU A 441 33.09 1.82 42.24
CA LEU A 441 34.49 2.12 41.95
C LEU A 441 35.02 3.13 42.99
N HIS A 442 35.60 2.65 44.09
CA HIS A 442 36.45 3.50 44.93
C HIS A 442 37.83 3.64 44.29
N LEU A 443 38.30 4.88 44.17
CA LEU A 443 39.64 5.26 43.76
C LEU A 443 40.68 4.69 44.72
N GLU A 444 41.40 3.65 44.31
CA GLU A 444 42.73 3.38 44.84
C GLU A 444 43.72 4.31 44.13
N ALA A 445 44.09 5.38 44.83
CA ALA A 445 45.14 6.29 44.39
C ALA A 445 46.50 5.59 44.47
N GLY A 446 47.25 5.65 43.37
CA GLY A 446 48.71 5.54 43.39
C GLY A 446 49.30 4.35 42.64
N SER A 447 49.73 4.59 41.39
CA SER A 447 51.07 4.16 40.97
C SER A 447 51.46 4.96 39.73
N ASN A 448 52.42 5.86 39.94
CA ASN A 448 53.20 6.47 38.89
C ASN A 448 54.00 5.36 38.18
N THR A 449 53.89 5.27 36.87
CA THR A 449 55.02 4.79 36.06
C THR A 449 54.97 5.44 34.70
N SER A 450 55.88 6.40 34.55
CA SER A 450 56.32 7.01 33.31
C SER A 450 56.91 5.96 32.36
N ALA A 451 56.47 5.96 31.11
CA ALA A 451 57.31 5.58 29.97
C ALA A 451 56.81 6.32 28.73
N SER A 452 57.49 7.42 28.44
CA SER A 452 57.43 8.13 27.16
C SER A 452 58.35 7.40 26.19
N GLU A 453 57.82 6.83 25.11
CA GLU A 453 58.62 6.52 23.92
C GLU A 453 58.00 7.16 22.69
N SER A 454 58.79 8.08 22.13
CA SER A 454 58.61 8.75 20.86
C SER A 454 58.93 7.82 19.70
N ILE A 455 58.05 7.72 18.71
CA ILE A 455 58.41 7.25 17.36
C ILE A 455 57.79 8.21 16.34
N GLN A 456 58.66 8.79 15.51
CA GLN A 456 58.31 9.72 14.44
C GLN A 456 57.64 9.03 13.24
N PRO A 457 56.86 9.76 12.42
CA PRO A 457 56.10 9.21 11.31
C PRO A 457 56.92 9.17 10.01
N THR A 458 56.99 8.00 9.37
CA THR A 458 57.41 7.87 7.98
C THR A 458 56.17 7.68 7.10
N ALA A 459 55.92 8.69 6.25
CA ALA A 459 54.96 8.60 5.16
C ALA A 459 55.56 7.78 4.01
N PHE A 460 54.77 6.91 3.36
CA PHE A 460 54.65 6.84 1.91
C PHE A 460 53.38 6.05 1.52
N LEU A 461 52.77 6.53 0.45
CA LEU A 461 51.50 6.13 -0.14
C LEU A 461 51.51 4.68 -0.65
N ASP A 462 50.43 3.93 -0.41
CA ASP A 462 49.91 3.07 -1.47
C ASP A 462 48.38 2.93 -1.38
N ALA A 463 47.73 3.12 -2.53
CA ALA A 463 46.29 3.12 -2.71
C ALA A 463 45.83 1.74 -3.19
N ASN A 464 44.70 1.28 -2.65
CA ASN A 464 44.00 0.01 -2.91
C ASN A 464 44.50 -1.20 -2.12
N SER A 465 43.94 -1.38 -0.91
CA SER A 465 43.62 -2.72 -0.40
C SER A 465 42.34 -2.67 0.42
N GLU A 466 41.39 -3.55 0.08
CA GLU A 466 40.24 -3.88 0.91
C GLU A 466 40.78 -4.47 2.22
N GLN A 467 40.58 -3.78 3.35
CA GLN A 467 41.07 -4.23 4.66
C GLN A 467 39.93 -4.66 5.59
N ASP A 468 40.28 -5.73 6.31
CA ASP A 468 39.49 -6.56 7.20
C ASP A 468 38.81 -5.83 8.36
N TYR A 469 37.80 -6.52 8.90
CA TYR A 469 37.04 -6.17 10.09
C TYR A 469 37.89 -6.32 11.35
N ALA A 470 38.80 -5.38 11.57
CA ALA A 470 39.40 -5.14 12.88
C ALA A 470 38.91 -3.79 13.39
N SER A 471 38.13 -3.81 14.46
CA SER A 471 37.77 -2.63 15.23
C SER A 471 39.01 -2.07 15.92
N ASP A 472 39.69 -1.14 15.27
CA ASP A 472 40.67 -0.26 15.90
C ASP A 472 39.92 0.77 16.77
N ASP A 473 39.51 0.34 17.97
CA ASP A 473 38.94 1.19 19.02
C ASP A 473 40.08 1.56 19.98
N GLY A 474 40.41 2.85 20.06
CA GLY A 474 41.36 3.35 21.03
C GLY A 474 40.88 3.15 22.48
N PRO A 475 41.78 3.20 23.49
CA PRO A 475 41.44 2.96 24.90
C PRO A 475 40.44 3.95 25.55
N GLN A 476 40.06 5.04 24.88
CA GLN A 476 39.28 6.16 25.43
C GLN A 476 37.75 6.06 25.21
N ASP A 477 37.26 5.06 24.46
CA ASP A 477 35.86 5.03 23.98
C ASP A 477 34.92 4.05 24.71
N LYS A 478 35.42 3.31 25.71
CA LYS A 478 34.61 2.31 26.42
C LYS A 478 33.91 2.94 27.62
N LEU A 479 32.57 3.00 27.57
CA LEU A 479 31.75 3.43 28.69
C LEU A 479 31.80 2.39 29.81
N PRO A 480 31.85 2.81 31.09
CA PRO A 480 31.84 1.89 32.22
C PRO A 480 30.45 1.28 32.38
N LEU A 481 30.22 0.16 31.70
CA LEU A 481 29.00 -0.65 31.77
C LEU A 481 29.32 -2.06 32.32
N PRO A 482 28.38 -2.75 32.97
CA PRO A 482 28.56 -4.15 33.38
C PRO A 482 29.11 -5.05 32.26
N SER A 483 28.63 -4.89 31.01
CA SER A 483 29.12 -5.64 29.85
C SER A 483 30.60 -5.39 29.53
N THR A 484 31.13 -4.19 29.80
CA THR A 484 32.56 -3.88 29.62
C THR A 484 33.46 -4.47 30.71
N LEU A 485 32.91 -4.72 31.90
CA LEU A 485 33.60 -5.41 32.98
C LEU A 485 33.61 -6.93 32.76
N GLY A 486 32.56 -7.45 32.13
CA GLY A 486 32.32 -8.88 31.95
C GLY A 486 31.67 -9.54 33.17
N ILE A 487 30.96 -10.64 32.94
CA ILE A 487 30.13 -11.29 33.96
C ILE A 487 30.94 -11.77 35.18
N ASP A 488 32.18 -12.23 34.99
CA ASP A 488 33.03 -12.71 36.10
C ASP A 488 33.44 -11.57 37.04
N ALA A 489 33.79 -10.40 36.49
CA ALA A 489 34.07 -9.21 37.29
C ALA A 489 32.80 -8.67 37.97
N CYS A 490 31.64 -8.73 37.29
CA CYS A 490 30.37 -8.39 37.89
C CYS A 490 30.02 -9.31 39.07
N ARG A 491 30.29 -10.62 38.97
CA ARG A 491 30.11 -11.57 40.07
C ARG A 491 31.03 -11.26 41.24
N ALA A 492 32.32 -11.03 40.97
CA ALA A 492 33.31 -10.69 42.00
C ALA A 492 32.96 -9.41 42.79
N ARG A 493 32.28 -8.44 42.14
CA ARG A 493 31.90 -7.15 42.73
C ARG A 493 30.46 -7.10 43.26
N GLY A 494 29.71 -8.21 43.18
CA GLY A 494 28.30 -8.26 43.58
C GLY A 494 27.37 -7.40 42.71
N LEU A 495 27.70 -7.22 41.43
CA LEU A 495 26.94 -6.42 40.44
C LEU A 495 26.02 -7.29 39.54
N GLN A 496 25.65 -8.49 40.00
CA GLN A 496 24.87 -9.47 39.22
C GLN A 496 23.51 -8.90 38.80
N ASN A 497 22.78 -8.27 39.72
CA ASN A 497 21.50 -7.63 39.42
C ASN A 497 21.62 -6.55 38.34
N LEU A 498 22.74 -5.80 38.33
CA LEU A 498 22.99 -4.74 37.36
C LEU A 498 23.33 -5.33 35.97
N ALA A 499 24.08 -6.44 35.95
CA ALA A 499 24.38 -7.20 34.73
C ALA A 499 23.10 -7.81 34.12
N GLU A 500 22.19 -8.34 34.94
CA GLU A 500 20.90 -8.87 34.50
C GLU A 500 19.98 -7.78 33.95
N MET A 501 19.92 -6.61 34.60
CA MET A 501 19.20 -5.45 34.09
C MET A 501 19.77 -4.97 32.74
N GLU A 502 21.11 -4.90 32.61
CA GLU A 502 21.74 -4.55 31.34
C GLU A 502 21.38 -5.59 30.27
N LEU A 503 21.44 -6.88 30.56
CA LEU A 503 21.11 -7.94 29.61
C LEU A 503 19.65 -7.84 29.10
N LYS A 504 18.70 -7.54 29.99
CA LYS A 504 17.32 -7.22 29.61
C LYS A 504 17.28 -6.02 28.66
N LEU A 505 17.95 -4.91 28.99
CA LEU A 505 17.98 -3.72 28.14
C LEU A 505 18.67 -3.97 26.78
N ARG A 506 19.74 -4.77 26.74
CA ARG A 506 20.41 -5.21 25.50
C ARG A 506 19.45 -5.99 24.60
N THR A 507 18.56 -6.81 25.17
CA THR A 507 17.52 -7.51 24.40
C THR A 507 16.62 -6.51 23.65
N GLY A 508 16.24 -5.41 24.31
CA GLY A 508 15.49 -4.32 23.68
C GLY A 508 16.30 -3.59 22.61
N GLN A 509 17.58 -3.36 22.87
CA GLN A 509 18.49 -2.70 21.93
C GLN A 509 18.69 -3.52 20.65
N ALA A 510 18.85 -4.83 20.78
CA ALA A 510 18.93 -5.75 19.64
C ALA A 510 17.64 -5.74 18.82
N ASN A 511 16.46 -5.69 19.47
CA ASN A 511 15.17 -5.58 18.78
C ASN A 511 15.06 -4.26 18.00
N ASP A 512 15.44 -3.13 18.61
CA ASP A 512 15.40 -1.81 17.99
C ASP A 512 16.37 -1.74 16.78
N ALA A 513 17.59 -2.26 16.93
CA ALA A 513 18.59 -2.30 15.87
C ALA A 513 18.16 -3.19 14.70
N LEU A 514 17.64 -4.40 14.97
CA LEU A 514 17.11 -5.29 13.94
C LEU A 514 15.89 -4.72 13.23
N HIS A 515 15.00 -4.03 13.95
CA HIS A 515 13.86 -3.35 13.34
C HIS A 515 14.34 -2.22 12.41
N GLY A 516 15.25 -1.37 12.87
CA GLY A 516 15.89 -0.33 12.06
C GLY A 516 16.62 -0.89 10.84
N LEU A 517 17.30 -2.02 10.99
CA LEU A 517 17.97 -2.73 9.90
C LEU A 517 16.97 -3.22 8.85
N ARG A 518 15.88 -3.87 9.27
CA ARG A 518 14.81 -4.33 8.35
C ARG A 518 14.18 -3.18 7.57
N LEU A 519 13.87 -2.06 8.25
CA LEU A 519 13.32 -0.87 7.60
C LEU A 519 14.28 -0.27 6.58
N THR A 520 15.55 -0.07 6.96
CA THR A 520 16.57 0.49 6.05
C THR A 520 16.86 -0.43 4.85
N LEU A 521 16.82 -1.75 5.03
CA LEU A 521 16.92 -2.71 3.93
C LEU A 521 15.69 -2.67 3.01
N ALA A 522 14.48 -2.51 3.57
CA ALA A 522 13.26 -2.33 2.78
C ALA A 522 13.30 -1.02 1.97
N ASP A 523 13.76 0.08 2.58
CA ASP A 523 13.97 1.36 1.89
C ASP A 523 14.99 1.24 0.76
N LYS A 524 16.10 0.53 1.01
CA LYS A 524 17.13 0.23 -0.01
C LYS A 524 16.51 -0.51 -1.20
N ALA A 525 15.68 -1.53 -0.93
CA ALA A 525 14.99 -2.29 -1.96
C ALA A 525 14.02 -1.42 -2.78
N ALA A 526 13.26 -0.56 -2.10
CA ALA A 526 12.30 0.36 -2.72
C ALA A 526 13.00 1.37 -3.63
N VAL A 527 14.09 2.01 -3.17
CA VAL A 527 14.87 2.97 -3.98
C VAL A 527 15.52 2.28 -5.18
N PHE A 528 16.03 1.06 -5.00
CA PHE A 528 16.64 0.31 -6.11
C PHE A 528 15.62 0.04 -7.23
N ARG A 529 14.39 -0.35 -6.89
CA ARG A 529 13.34 -0.59 -7.88
C ARG A 529 12.75 0.69 -8.45
N GLY A 530 12.35 1.63 -7.59
CA GLY A 530 11.59 2.80 -7.98
C GLY A 530 12.41 3.90 -8.63
N VAL A 531 13.70 4.03 -8.27
CA VAL A 531 14.57 5.14 -8.71
C VAL A 531 15.74 4.64 -9.55
N VAL A 532 16.46 3.60 -9.12
CA VAL A 532 17.67 3.15 -9.84
C VAL A 532 17.29 2.48 -11.17
N ARG A 533 16.32 1.56 -11.18
CA ARG A 533 15.88 0.88 -12.43
C ARG A 533 15.17 1.80 -13.42
N THR A 534 14.45 2.79 -12.93
CA THR A 534 13.68 3.73 -13.77
C THR A 534 14.52 4.89 -14.31
N ALA A 535 15.73 5.11 -13.77
CA ALA A 535 16.63 6.18 -14.17
C ALA A 535 17.18 5.97 -15.60
N LYS A 536 16.76 6.84 -16.53
CA LYS A 536 17.16 6.76 -17.95
C LYS A 536 18.40 7.58 -18.30
N SER A 537 18.71 8.63 -17.53
CA SER A 537 19.87 9.51 -17.77
C SER A 537 21.02 9.26 -16.80
N TYR A 538 22.24 9.63 -17.20
CA TYR A 538 23.43 9.52 -16.36
C TYR A 538 23.26 10.29 -15.03
N SER A 539 22.83 11.55 -15.08
CA SER A 539 22.58 12.37 -13.88
C SER A 539 21.56 11.75 -12.92
N THR A 540 20.48 11.16 -13.46
CA THR A 540 19.48 10.48 -12.62
C THR A 540 20.01 9.19 -12.02
N LYS A 541 20.88 8.46 -12.74
CA LYS A 541 21.53 7.26 -12.21
C LYS A 541 22.49 7.60 -11.08
N THR A 542 23.35 8.60 -11.26
CA THR A 542 24.28 9.05 -10.21
C THR A 542 23.55 9.43 -8.93
N ARG A 543 22.50 10.27 -9.04
CA ARG A 543 21.67 10.64 -7.88
C ARG A 543 21.00 9.44 -7.21
N ALA A 544 20.51 8.47 -7.99
CA ALA A 544 19.91 7.26 -7.45
C ALA A 544 20.94 6.41 -6.68
N TRP A 545 22.18 6.33 -7.18
CA TRP A 545 23.27 5.65 -6.48
C TRP A 545 23.74 6.41 -5.23
N ASP A 546 23.75 7.74 -5.23
CA ASP A 546 24.04 8.55 -4.03
C ASP A 546 23.03 8.28 -2.91
N MET A 547 21.74 8.10 -3.26
CA MET A 547 20.71 7.68 -2.30
C MET A 547 21.02 6.29 -1.74
N ILE A 548 21.41 5.32 -2.58
CA ILE A 548 21.79 3.98 -2.14
C ILE A 548 23.02 4.02 -1.23
N CYS A 549 24.03 4.83 -1.54
CA CYS A 549 25.20 5.02 -0.68
C CYS A 549 24.78 5.55 0.71
N THR A 550 23.89 6.54 0.75
CA THR A 550 23.36 7.08 2.02
C THR A 550 22.61 6.01 2.83
N ILE A 551 21.79 5.20 2.18
CA ILE A 551 21.08 4.09 2.85
C ILE A 551 22.08 3.02 3.33
N ASN A 552 23.11 2.71 2.56
CA ASN A 552 24.16 1.76 2.95
C ASN A 552 24.89 2.20 4.22
N VAL A 553 25.14 3.50 4.40
CA VAL A 553 25.70 4.03 5.65
C VAL A 553 24.76 3.73 6.83
N SER A 554 23.45 3.91 6.65
CA SER A 554 22.44 3.59 7.67
C SER A 554 22.35 2.09 7.97
N VAL A 555 22.43 1.22 6.95
CA VAL A 555 22.47 -0.24 7.11
C VAL A 555 23.71 -0.66 7.91
N LYS A 556 24.89 -0.15 7.54
CA LYS A 556 26.14 -0.41 8.27
C LYS A 556 26.02 0.05 9.72
N LYS A 557 25.42 1.21 9.96
CA LYS A 557 25.23 1.75 11.31
C LYS A 557 24.37 0.83 12.18
N GLN A 558 23.22 0.38 11.68
CA GLN A 558 22.35 -0.54 12.42
C GLN A 558 23.02 -1.91 12.66
N ALA A 559 23.76 -2.42 11.67
CA ALA A 559 24.53 -3.65 11.82
C ALA A 559 25.63 -3.53 12.89
N THR A 560 26.38 -2.42 12.93
CA THR A 560 27.41 -2.18 13.95
C THR A 560 26.81 -2.10 15.35
N ILE A 561 25.68 -1.42 15.52
CA ILE A 561 24.97 -1.33 16.81
C ILE A 561 24.52 -2.72 17.26
N TYR A 562 23.93 -3.51 16.35
CA TYR A 562 23.51 -4.87 16.65
C TYR A 562 24.68 -5.78 17.07
N ASN A 563 25.80 -5.75 16.33
CA ASN A 563 26.97 -6.56 16.64
C ASN A 563 27.58 -6.19 18.01
N ARG A 564 27.74 -4.89 18.30
CA ARG A 564 28.20 -4.43 19.64
C ARG A 564 27.24 -4.86 20.74
N CYS A 565 25.94 -4.77 20.49
CA CYS A 565 24.92 -5.22 21.44
C CYS A 565 25.05 -6.73 21.71
N ARG A 566 25.26 -7.54 20.68
CA ARG A 566 25.47 -8.98 20.81
C ARG A 566 26.76 -9.31 21.56
N ASP A 567 27.86 -8.61 21.27
CA ASP A 567 29.12 -8.78 22.00
C ASP A 567 28.94 -8.46 23.50
N ALA A 568 28.19 -7.41 23.82
CA ALA A 568 27.81 -7.08 25.18
C ALA A 568 26.95 -8.16 25.84
N MET A 569 25.99 -8.77 25.12
CA MET A 569 25.22 -9.92 25.62
C MET A 569 26.10 -11.12 25.94
N VAL A 570 27.08 -11.42 25.07
CA VAL A 570 28.05 -12.50 25.30
C VAL A 570 28.91 -12.21 26.53
N ALA A 571 29.41 -10.99 26.68
CA ALA A 571 30.19 -10.57 27.84
C ALA A 571 29.42 -10.62 29.17
N LEU A 572 28.10 -10.41 29.11
CA LEU A 572 27.17 -10.55 30.25
C LEU A 572 26.78 -12.01 30.56
N GLY A 573 27.25 -12.98 29.76
CA GLY A 573 26.95 -14.39 29.97
C GLY A 573 25.53 -14.80 29.56
N ALA A 574 24.99 -14.20 28.48
CA ALA A 574 23.68 -14.55 27.94
C ALA A 574 23.52 -16.06 27.69
N GLY A 575 22.35 -16.60 28.02
CA GLY A 575 22.01 -18.01 27.81
C GLY A 575 21.93 -18.40 26.33
N ALA A 576 22.00 -19.71 26.07
CA ALA A 576 21.90 -20.27 24.72
C ALA A 576 20.54 -19.97 24.04
N ASP A 577 19.48 -19.76 24.83
CA ASP A 577 18.16 -19.34 24.36
C ASP A 577 18.17 -17.91 23.77
N ILE A 578 18.88 -16.99 24.43
CA ILE A 578 19.04 -15.60 23.97
C ILE A 578 19.95 -15.58 22.73
N LEU A 579 21.10 -16.25 22.79
CA LEU A 579 22.05 -16.28 21.68
C LEU A 579 21.54 -17.06 20.45
N GLY A 580 20.67 -18.05 20.66
CA GLY A 580 19.97 -18.74 19.57
C GLY A 580 18.94 -17.84 18.85
N ARG A 581 18.37 -16.86 19.57
CA ARG A 581 17.44 -15.86 19.01
C ARG A 581 18.18 -14.70 18.34
N TYR A 582 19.26 -14.22 18.95
CA TYR A 582 20.09 -13.11 18.47
C TYR A 582 21.40 -13.64 17.87
N GLN A 583 21.27 -14.15 16.65
CA GLN A 583 22.36 -14.78 15.91
C GLN A 583 23.40 -13.77 15.43
N GLU A 584 24.59 -14.27 15.11
CA GLU A 584 25.62 -13.47 14.48
C GLU A 584 25.15 -12.98 13.10
N LEU A 585 25.42 -11.71 12.81
CA LEU A 585 24.97 -11.09 11.56
C LEU A 585 26.08 -11.20 10.52
N HIS A 586 25.82 -11.94 9.43
CA HIS A 586 26.77 -12.10 8.35
C HIS A 586 26.54 -11.04 7.26
N LYS A 587 27.57 -10.81 6.42
CA LYS A 587 27.48 -9.89 5.27
C LYS A 587 26.34 -10.27 4.32
N GLU A 588 26.05 -11.56 4.21
CA GLU A 588 25.02 -12.13 3.35
C GLU A 588 23.60 -11.72 3.81
N ASP A 589 23.39 -11.56 5.12
CA ASP A 589 22.11 -11.13 5.70
C ASP A 589 21.79 -9.66 5.39
N LEU A 590 22.83 -8.87 5.07
CA LEU A 590 22.72 -7.46 4.68
C LEU A 590 22.47 -7.28 3.17
N ALA A 591 22.53 -8.37 2.40
CA ALA A 591 22.28 -8.34 0.97
C ALA A 591 20.78 -8.23 0.70
N VAL A 592 20.41 -7.23 -0.10
CA VAL A 592 19.03 -7.14 -0.59
C VAL A 592 18.90 -8.03 -1.82
N GLN A 593 18.34 -9.24 -1.64
CA GLN A 593 17.90 -10.03 -2.78
C GLN A 593 16.74 -9.32 -3.46
N THR A 594 17.01 -8.65 -4.59
CA THR A 594 15.98 -7.98 -5.39
C THR A 594 14.91 -8.94 -5.93
N ALA A 595 15.15 -10.25 -5.84
CA ALA A 595 14.21 -11.33 -6.14
C ALA A 595 13.18 -11.57 -5.03
N ALA A 596 13.45 -11.28 -3.75
CA ALA A 596 12.58 -11.67 -2.63
C ALA A 596 11.31 -10.80 -2.49
N PHE A 597 11.31 -9.58 -3.03
CA PHE A 597 10.07 -8.81 -3.24
C PHE A 597 9.36 -9.23 -4.56
N SER A 598 9.37 -10.53 -4.90
CA SER A 598 8.59 -11.10 -6.01
C SER A 598 7.23 -11.59 -5.53
N GLN A 599 6.55 -10.78 -4.74
CA GLN A 599 5.10 -10.75 -4.75
C GLN A 599 4.68 -9.32 -5.13
N ASN A 600 3.92 -9.25 -6.23
CA ASN A 600 3.16 -8.09 -6.70
C ASN A 600 3.84 -7.10 -7.66
N ALA A 601 5.04 -7.35 -8.18
CA ALA A 601 5.59 -6.56 -9.28
C ALA A 601 6.15 -7.46 -10.38
N GLN A 602 5.29 -7.94 -11.27
CA GLN A 602 5.69 -8.20 -12.64
C GLN A 602 5.09 -7.11 -13.52
N GLU A 603 6.02 -6.33 -14.06
CA GLU A 603 5.92 -5.29 -15.07
C GLU A 603 4.97 -5.69 -16.21
N HIS A 604 3.98 -4.85 -16.52
CA HIS A 604 3.85 -4.14 -17.82
C HIS A 604 2.65 -3.19 -17.87
#